data_AF-A0A7V2UZM0-F1
#
_entry.id   AF-A0A7V2UZM0-F1
#
_cell.length_a   1.000
_cell.length_b   1.000
_cell.length_c   1.000
_cell.angle_alpha   90.00
_cell.angle_beta   90.00
_cell.angle_gamma   90.00
#
_symmetry.space_group_name_H-M   'P 1'
#
loop_
_entity.id
_entity.type
_entity.pdbx_description
1 polymer ?
#
loop_
_entity_poly.entity_id
_entity_poly.type
_entity_poly.pdbx_seq_one_letter_code
_entity_poly.pdbx_strand_id
1 'polypeptide(L)'
;MNTPRPPTRTGALALLETIIAIAIAAVALLGIMAYYLQTLAPPAGLKESRLAEAASRTRLDAIRGLSYDALYTAYPPGVAVPFSVQGLKPVFPDTHPGSVIVDYTDPVRVRVTVRARWMGIDGKECSITPLTTTLMPR
;
A
#
# COMPACT_ATOMS: atom_id res chain seq x y z
N MET A 1 -5.67 79.05 0.66
CA MET A 1 -5.27 78.80 -0.75
C MET A 1 -4.84 77.34 -0.85
N ASN A 2 -5.26 76.66 -1.92
CA ASN A 2 -5.55 75.22 -2.00
C ASN A 2 -4.39 74.26 -1.66
N THR A 3 -4.69 73.26 -0.81
CA THR A 3 -3.89 72.03 -0.67
C THR A 3 -4.07 71.14 -1.91
N PRO A 4 -3.00 70.65 -2.55
CA PRO A 4 -3.11 69.78 -3.73
C PRO A 4 -3.77 68.45 -3.38
N ARG A 5 -4.77 68.03 -4.17
CA ARG A 5 -5.41 66.70 -4.05
C ARG A 5 -4.41 65.61 -4.47
N PRO A 6 -4.39 64.46 -3.78
CA PRO A 6 -3.55 63.33 -4.19
C PRO A 6 -3.98 62.82 -5.58
N PRO A 7 -3.04 62.38 -6.42
CA PRO A 7 -3.33 61.93 -7.76
C PRO A 7 -4.27 60.72 -7.73
N THR A 8 -5.38 60.82 -8.45
CA THR A 8 -6.32 59.72 -8.68
C THR A 8 -5.60 58.62 -9.45
N ARG A 9 -5.41 57.44 -8.83
CA ARG A 9 -4.89 56.26 -9.51
C ARG A 9 -5.72 55.99 -10.77
N THR A 10 -5.08 55.97 -11.93
CA THR A 10 -5.70 55.73 -13.23
C THR A 10 -6.35 54.34 -13.24
N GLY A 11 -7.63 54.24 -13.56
CA GLY A 11 -8.43 53.01 -13.43
C GLY A 11 -7.86 51.76 -14.13
N ALA A 12 -7.03 51.94 -15.16
CA ALA A 12 -6.32 50.84 -15.83
C ALA A 12 -5.27 50.15 -14.93
N LEU A 13 -4.59 50.92 -14.06
CA LEU A 13 -3.55 50.40 -13.17
C LEU A 13 -4.17 49.65 -11.98
N ALA A 14 -5.31 50.11 -11.48
CA ALA A 14 -6.10 49.40 -10.47
C ALA A 14 -6.68 48.08 -11.00
N LEU A 15 -7.15 48.06 -12.26
CA LEU A 15 -7.65 46.84 -12.90
C LEU A 15 -6.54 45.80 -13.08
N LEU A 16 -5.34 46.23 -13.50
CA LEU A 16 -4.16 45.36 -13.61
C LEU A 16 -3.75 44.77 -12.24
N GLU A 17 -3.69 45.59 -11.18
CA GLU A 17 -3.41 45.13 -9.81
C GLU A 17 -4.42 44.06 -9.36
N THR A 18 -5.71 44.24 -9.71
CA THR A 18 -6.78 43.30 -9.34
C THR A 18 -6.62 41.96 -10.06
N ILE A 19 -6.30 41.97 -11.36
CA ILE A 19 -6.07 40.75 -12.15
C ILE A 19 -4.86 39.98 -11.60
N ILE A 20 -3.77 40.68 -11.26
CA ILE A 20 -2.58 40.05 -10.67
C ILE A 20 -2.92 39.43 -9.31
N ALA A 21 -3.67 40.14 -8.46
CA ALA A 21 -4.09 39.61 -7.16
C ALA A 21 -4.93 38.34 -7.28
N ILE A 22 -5.86 38.29 -8.23
CA ILE A 22 -6.70 37.10 -8.50
C ILE A 22 -5.84 35.94 -9.02
N ALA A 23 -4.89 36.19 -9.91
CA ALA A 23 -4.00 35.17 -10.43
C ALA A 23 -3.14 34.54 -9.31
N ILE A 24 -2.59 35.36 -8.41
CA ILE A 24 -1.81 34.88 -7.26
C ILE A 24 -2.70 34.05 -6.33
N ALA A 25 -3.92 34.50 -6.04
CA ALA A 25 -4.86 33.76 -5.21
C ALA A 25 -5.24 32.40 -5.82
N ALA A 26 -5.45 32.35 -7.14
CA ALA A 26 -5.74 31.11 -7.86
C ALA A 26 -4.57 30.11 -7.81
N VAL A 27 -3.33 30.59 -8.01
CA VAL A 27 -2.13 29.74 -7.90
C VAL A 27 -1.95 29.21 -6.48
N ALA A 28 -2.19 30.04 -5.46
CA ALA A 28 -2.12 29.61 -4.06
C ALA A 28 -3.16 28.53 -3.74
N LEU A 29 -4.41 28.70 -4.21
CA LEU A 29 -5.48 27.70 -4.04
C LEU A 29 -5.15 26.39 -4.75
N LEU A 30 -4.61 26.44 -5.97
CA LEU A 30 -4.18 25.25 -6.71
C LEU A 30 -3.02 24.54 -6.00
N GLY A 31 -2.07 25.30 -5.43
CA GLY A 31 -0.97 24.75 -4.64
C GLY A 31 -1.45 24.04 -3.38
N ILE A 32 -2.40 24.64 -2.66
CA ILE A 32 -3.03 24.03 -1.47
C ILE A 32 -3.79 22.76 -1.87
N MET A 33 -4.57 22.82 -2.96
CA MET A 33 -5.30 21.65 -3.46
C MET A 33 -4.36 20.51 -3.87
N ALA A 34 -3.27 20.81 -4.57
CA ALA A 34 -2.25 19.82 -4.94
C ALA A 34 -1.60 19.18 -3.71
N TYR A 35 -1.30 19.97 -2.67
CA TYR A 35 -0.80 19.48 -1.39
C TYR A 35 -1.80 18.53 -0.72
N TYR A 36 -3.09 18.90 -0.64
CA TYR A 36 -4.12 18.02 -0.08
C TYR A 36 -4.27 16.72 -0.88
N LEU A 37 -4.26 16.79 -2.22
CA LEU A 37 -4.32 15.60 -3.07
C LEU A 37 -3.13 14.66 -2.85
N GLN A 38 -1.93 15.20 -2.62
CA GLN A 38 -0.75 14.40 -2.24
C GLN A 38 -0.91 13.73 -0.87
N THR A 39 -1.54 14.39 0.10
CA THR A 39 -1.80 13.79 1.43
C THR A 39 -2.93 12.76 1.43
N LEU A 40 -3.86 12.83 0.46
CA LEU A 40 -5.00 11.92 0.33
C LEU A 40 -4.68 10.65 -0.46
N ALA A 41 -3.62 10.66 -1.27
CA ALA A 41 -3.11 9.43 -1.87
C ALA A 41 -2.69 8.49 -0.74
N PRO A 42 -3.28 7.27 -0.62
CA PRO A 42 -2.82 6.33 0.39
C PRO A 42 -1.31 6.14 0.15
N PRO A 43 -0.45 6.31 1.17
CA PRO A 43 0.98 6.09 1.00
C PRO A 43 1.17 4.76 0.30
N ALA A 44 2.05 4.70 -0.70
CA ALA A 44 2.19 3.55 -1.58
C ALA A 44 2.23 2.19 -0.82
N GLY A 45 2.80 2.20 0.38
CA GLY A 45 2.81 1.07 1.32
C GLY A 45 1.44 0.57 1.79
N LEU A 46 0.39 1.39 1.89
CA LEU A 46 -0.97 0.93 2.22
C LEU A 46 -1.57 0.09 1.08
N LYS A 47 -1.34 0.48 -0.18
CA LYS A 47 -1.81 -0.28 -1.33
C LYS A 47 -1.08 -1.63 -1.40
N GLU A 48 0.23 -1.62 -1.25
CA GLU A 48 1.06 -2.83 -1.23
C GLU A 48 0.67 -3.76 -0.07
N SER A 49 0.48 -3.22 1.13
CA SER A 49 0.06 -3.99 2.30
C SER A 49 -1.31 -4.64 2.09
N ARG A 50 -2.27 -3.94 1.47
CA ARG A 50 -3.58 -4.52 1.14
C ARG A 50 -3.48 -5.64 0.11
N LEU A 51 -2.61 -5.50 -0.89
CA LEU A 51 -2.34 -6.56 -1.86
C LEU A 51 -1.71 -7.79 -1.19
N ALA A 52 -0.72 -7.58 -0.33
CA ALA A 52 -0.07 -8.65 0.43
C ALA A 52 -1.07 -9.39 1.33
N GLU A 53 -1.92 -8.65 2.04
CA GLU A 53 -2.93 -9.21 2.93
C GLU A 53 -4.00 -9.98 2.16
N ALA A 54 -4.52 -9.41 1.07
CA ALA A 54 -5.52 -10.06 0.22
C ALA A 54 -4.97 -11.37 -0.37
N ALA A 55 -3.74 -11.36 -0.92
CA ALA A 55 -3.13 -12.56 -1.45
C ALA A 55 -2.89 -13.63 -0.37
N SER A 56 -2.46 -13.22 0.82
CA SER A 56 -2.25 -14.14 1.95
C SER A 56 -3.55 -14.78 2.44
N ARG A 57 -4.64 -14.01 2.51
CA ARG A 57 -5.98 -14.51 2.84
C ARG A 57 -6.49 -15.49 1.79
N THR A 58 -6.41 -15.13 0.51
CA THR A 58 -6.79 -16.03 -0.59
C THR A 58 -6.00 -17.34 -0.54
N ARG A 59 -4.70 -17.27 -0.23
CA ARG A 59 -3.87 -18.48 -0.10
C ARG A 59 -4.29 -19.32 1.11
N LEU A 60 -4.57 -18.69 2.25
CA LEU A 60 -5.07 -19.36 3.45
C LEU A 60 -6.39 -20.09 3.19
N ASP A 61 -7.32 -19.45 2.47
CA ASP A 61 -8.62 -20.02 2.14
C ASP A 61 -8.50 -21.16 1.12
N ALA A 62 -7.58 -21.07 0.16
CA ALA A 62 -7.27 -22.19 -0.72
C ALA A 62 -6.73 -23.41 0.05
N ILE A 63 -5.89 -23.17 1.06
CA ILE A 63 -5.31 -24.24 1.90
C ILE A 63 -6.37 -24.90 2.79
N ARG A 64 -7.33 -24.12 3.31
CA ARG A 64 -8.46 -24.62 4.12
C ARG A 64 -9.32 -25.66 3.40
N GLY A 65 -9.35 -25.64 2.07
CA GLY A 65 -10.11 -26.59 1.26
C GLY A 65 -9.40 -27.91 0.97
N LEU A 66 -8.13 -28.06 1.35
CA LEU A 66 -7.33 -29.24 1.02
C LEU A 66 -7.52 -30.36 2.05
N SER A 67 -7.46 -31.61 1.58
CA SER A 67 -7.32 -32.79 2.45
C SER A 67 -5.92 -32.86 3.05
N TYR A 68 -5.73 -33.67 4.09
CA TYR A 68 -4.42 -33.85 4.71
C TYR A 68 -3.34 -34.28 3.73
N ASP A 69 -3.63 -35.29 2.89
CA ASP A 69 -2.64 -35.82 1.93
C ASP A 69 -2.25 -34.77 0.88
N ALA A 70 -3.23 -33.99 0.39
CA ALA A 70 -2.97 -32.90 -0.55
C ALA A 70 -2.15 -31.78 0.12
N LEU A 71 -2.43 -31.48 1.39
CA LEU A 71 -1.68 -30.50 2.18
C LEU A 71 -0.23 -30.95 2.37
N TYR A 72 0.00 -32.18 2.81
CA TYR A 72 1.33 -32.75 3.07
C TYR A 72 2.18 -32.82 1.79
N THR A 73 1.54 -33.16 0.66
CA THR A 73 2.21 -33.21 -0.64
C THR A 73 2.57 -31.81 -1.15
N ALA A 74 1.65 -30.84 -1.04
CA ALA A 74 1.86 -29.49 -1.55
C ALA A 74 2.74 -28.62 -0.62
N TYR A 75 2.72 -28.91 0.68
CA TYR A 75 3.41 -28.16 1.73
C TYR A 75 4.15 -29.12 2.67
N PRO A 76 5.35 -29.58 2.27
CA PRO A 76 6.13 -30.51 3.08
C PRO A 76 6.52 -29.90 4.44
N PRO A 77 6.64 -30.72 5.49
CA PRO A 77 7.00 -30.25 6.83
C PRO A 77 8.36 -29.54 6.83
N GLY A 78 8.40 -28.37 7.46
CA GLY A 78 9.62 -27.56 7.58
C GLY A 78 10.04 -26.80 6.31
N VAL A 79 9.30 -26.94 5.21
CA VAL A 79 9.59 -26.24 3.95
C VAL A 79 8.68 -25.01 3.82
N ALA A 80 9.30 -23.84 3.61
CA ALA A 80 8.58 -22.64 3.24
C ALA A 80 8.28 -22.66 1.74
N VAL A 81 7.02 -22.93 1.38
CA VAL A 81 6.60 -22.99 -0.01
C VAL A 81 6.33 -21.58 -0.53
N PRO A 82 7.09 -21.09 -1.52
CA PRO A 82 6.95 -19.73 -2.03
C PRO A 82 5.69 -19.55 -2.88
N PHE A 83 5.13 -18.34 -2.90
CA PHE A 83 4.09 -17.93 -3.84
C PHE A 83 4.24 -16.46 -4.24
N SER A 84 3.90 -16.15 -5.49
CA SER A 84 3.99 -14.78 -6.01
C SER A 84 2.76 -13.97 -5.63
N VAL A 85 2.96 -12.68 -5.34
CA VAL A 85 1.88 -11.71 -5.16
C VAL A 85 1.93 -10.70 -6.29
N GLN A 86 0.87 -10.64 -7.08
CA GLN A 86 0.82 -9.74 -8.23
C GLN A 86 0.97 -8.28 -7.79
N GLY A 87 1.87 -7.56 -8.45
CA GLY A 87 2.13 -6.15 -8.16
C GLY A 87 3.08 -5.89 -7.00
N LEU A 88 3.61 -6.93 -6.32
CA LEU A 88 4.65 -6.79 -5.32
C LEU A 88 6.01 -7.24 -5.87
N LYS A 89 7.04 -6.45 -5.60
CA LYS A 89 8.42 -6.76 -5.98
C LYS A 89 9.06 -7.66 -4.91
N PRO A 90 9.77 -8.73 -5.29
CA PRO A 90 10.45 -9.57 -4.31
C PRO A 90 11.63 -8.82 -3.67
N VAL A 91 11.98 -9.22 -2.43
CA VAL A 91 13.10 -8.62 -1.68
C VAL A 91 14.43 -8.91 -2.37
N PHE A 92 14.59 -10.15 -2.84
CA PHE A 92 15.72 -10.60 -3.64
C PHE A 92 15.23 -11.11 -5.00
N PRO A 93 16.03 -11.02 -6.08
CA PRO A 93 15.61 -11.38 -7.44
C PRO A 93 15.00 -12.78 -7.57
N ASP A 94 15.52 -13.75 -6.81
CA ASP A 94 15.11 -15.15 -6.87
C ASP A 94 14.11 -15.54 -5.77
N THR A 95 13.59 -14.57 -5.02
CA THR A 95 12.61 -14.83 -3.95
C THR A 95 11.20 -14.48 -4.39
N HIS A 96 10.23 -15.04 -3.69
CA HIS A 96 8.82 -14.73 -3.93
C HIS A 96 8.29 -13.84 -2.79
N PRO A 97 7.38 -12.89 -3.09
CA PRO A 97 6.82 -12.02 -2.07
C PRO A 97 6.03 -12.73 -0.96
N GLY A 98 5.60 -13.97 -1.17
CA GLY A 98 4.83 -14.77 -0.22
C GLY A 98 5.46 -16.13 0.08
N SER A 99 5.20 -16.65 1.27
CA SER A 99 5.57 -18.02 1.66
C SER A 99 4.53 -18.63 2.59
N VAL A 100 4.31 -19.94 2.47
CA VAL A 100 3.47 -20.74 3.36
C VAL A 100 4.35 -21.75 4.09
N ILE A 101 4.20 -21.84 5.40
CA ILE A 101 4.82 -22.88 6.23
C ILE A 101 3.71 -23.63 6.94
N VAL A 102 3.78 -24.95 6.91
CA VAL A 102 2.81 -25.83 7.56
C VAL A 102 3.53 -26.68 8.61
N ASP A 103 2.98 -26.66 9.82
CA ASP A 103 3.47 -27.38 10.98
C ASP A 103 2.51 -28.54 11.31
N TYR A 104 3.06 -29.75 11.22
CA TYR A 104 2.38 -31.03 11.41
C TYR A 104 2.71 -31.68 12.76
N THR A 105 3.30 -30.94 13.70
CA THR A 105 3.70 -31.47 15.01
C THR A 105 2.50 -32.03 15.80
N ASP A 106 1.30 -31.47 15.60
CA ASP A 106 0.06 -31.99 16.16
C ASP A 106 -0.70 -32.82 15.09
N PRO A 107 -0.89 -34.13 15.31
CA PRO A 107 -1.53 -35.02 14.33
C PRO A 107 -3.05 -34.77 14.19
N VAL A 108 -3.68 -34.07 15.14
CA VAL A 108 -5.12 -33.74 15.10
C VAL A 108 -5.34 -32.37 14.47
N ARG A 109 -4.33 -31.49 14.51
CA ARG A 109 -4.44 -30.09 14.13
C ARG A 109 -3.20 -29.60 13.43
N VAL A 110 -3.34 -29.23 12.17
CA VAL A 110 -2.23 -28.69 11.38
C VAL A 110 -2.21 -27.18 11.50
N ARG A 111 -1.06 -26.60 11.88
CA ARG A 111 -0.90 -25.15 11.96
C ARG A 111 -0.31 -24.61 10.66
N VAL A 112 -1.08 -23.78 9.96
CA VAL A 112 -0.65 -23.12 8.72
C VAL A 112 -0.30 -21.68 9.03
N THR A 113 0.89 -21.26 8.62
CA THR A 113 1.37 -19.88 8.73
C THR A 113 1.70 -19.33 7.35
N VAL A 114 1.01 -18.26 6.96
CA VAL A 114 1.23 -17.54 5.70
C VAL A 114 1.95 -16.22 6.01
N ARG A 115 3.03 -15.96 5.28
CA ARG A 115 3.85 -14.75 5.41
C ARG A 115 3.94 -14.06 4.06
N ALA A 116 4.01 -12.73 4.07
CA ALA A 116 4.38 -11.95 2.90
C ALA A 116 5.43 -10.90 3.26
N ARG A 117 6.50 -10.85 2.45
CA ARG A 117 7.64 -9.94 2.53
C ARG A 117 7.98 -9.44 1.14
N TRP A 118 8.12 -8.14 0.93
CA TRP A 118 8.37 -7.56 -0.37
C TRP A 118 9.29 -6.35 -0.28
N MET A 119 9.82 -5.94 -1.42
CA MET A 119 10.53 -4.66 -1.57
C MET A 119 9.51 -3.58 -1.88
N GLY A 120 9.32 -2.62 -0.98
CA GLY A 120 8.46 -1.47 -1.20
C GLY A 120 9.01 -0.54 -2.28
N ILE A 121 8.16 0.33 -2.82
CA ILE A 121 8.55 1.34 -3.83
C ILE A 121 9.73 2.22 -3.37
N ASP A 122 9.85 2.49 -2.08
CA ASP A 122 10.95 3.28 -1.50
C ASP A 122 12.27 2.48 -1.36
N GLY A 123 12.33 1.25 -1.87
CA GLY A 123 13.48 0.36 -1.76
C GLY A 123 13.72 -0.20 -0.36
N LYS A 124 12.72 -0.08 0.53
CA LYS A 124 12.76 -0.66 1.88
C LYS A 124 12.02 -1.98 1.91
N GLU A 125 12.52 -2.90 2.74
CA GLU A 125 11.81 -4.15 2.97
C GLU A 125 10.53 -3.90 3.78
N CYS A 126 9.43 -4.48 3.30
CA CYS A 126 8.12 -4.42 3.93
C CYS A 126 7.60 -5.83 4.19
N SER A 127 6.78 -5.98 5.22
CA SER A 127 6.13 -7.25 5.56
C SER A 127 4.80 -7.00 6.25
N ILE A 128 3.91 -7.99 6.18
CA ILE A 128 2.68 -8.00 7.01
C ILE A 128 2.85 -8.96 8.18
N THR A 129 2.05 -8.73 9.22
CA THR A 129 1.87 -9.70 10.31
C THR A 129 1.49 -11.06 9.72
N PRO A 130 2.19 -12.14 10.08
CA PRO A 130 1.86 -13.48 9.59
C PRO A 130 0.42 -13.86 9.91
N LEU A 131 -0.27 -14.45 8.93
CA LEU A 131 -1.59 -15.02 9.15
C LEU A 131 -1.43 -16.48 9.55
N THR A 132 -1.90 -16.83 10.75
CA THR A 132 -1.86 -18.20 11.25
C THR A 132 -3.27 -18.74 11.44
N THR A 133 -3.52 -19.93 10.91
CA THR A 133 -4.77 -20.67 11.16
C THR A 133 -4.42 -22.08 11.58
N THR A 134 -5.30 -22.67 12.39
CA THR A 134 -5.25 -24.12 12.68
C THR A 134 -6.32 -24.80 11.85
N LEU A 135 -5.95 -25.88 11.17
CA LEU A 135 -6.84 -26.71 10.36
C LEU A 135 -7.00 -28.05 11.04
N MET A 136 -8.24 -28.55 11.08
CA MET A 136 -8.50 -29.96 11.33
C MET A 136 -8.50 -30.66 9.98
N PRO A 137 -7.52 -31.51 9.69
CA PRO A 137 -7.55 -32.28 8.45
C PRO A 137 -8.83 -33.11 8.39
N ARG A 138 -9.50 -33.05 7.23
CA ARG A 138 -10.65 -33.90 6.90
C ARG A 138 -10.18 -35.25 6.39
#